data_AF-A0A947AI26-F1
#
_entry.id   AF-A0A947AI26-F1
#
_cell.length_a   1.000
_cell.length_b   1.000
_cell.length_c   1.000
_cell.angle_alpha   90.00
_cell.angle_beta   90.00
_cell.angle_gamma   90.00
#
_symmetry.space_group_name_H-M   'P 1'
#
loop_
_entity.id
_entity.type
_entity.pdbx_description
1 polymer ?
#
loop_
_entity_poly.entity_id
_entity_poly.type
_entity_poly.pdbx_seq_one_letter_code
_entity_poly.pdbx_strand_id
1 'polypeptide(L)'
;MKRIEEIAFTKTILMLLLLLSFPAFAQNDRGIKRQSQRTALIIGNSAYQAVPLKNPVNDADDMAATLKNLGFKVILRKNVDQRTMEDTIRYFGRQLKDNGVGFFYFAGHGIQVEGRNYLMPIDANIESESDV
;
A
#
# COMPACT_ATOMS: atom_id res chain seq x y z
N MET A 1 -19.50 -40.31 60.00
CA MET A 1 -18.53 -39.26 59.61
C MET A 1 -17.85 -39.56 58.27
N LYS A 2 -17.21 -40.72 58.06
CA LYS A 2 -16.46 -41.04 56.82
C LYS A 2 -17.24 -40.92 55.49
N ARG A 3 -18.53 -41.26 55.47
CA ARG A 3 -19.38 -41.22 54.25
C ARG A 3 -19.71 -39.81 53.75
N ILE A 4 -19.67 -38.80 54.62
CA ILE A 4 -20.00 -37.40 54.29
C ILE A 4 -18.79 -36.72 53.64
N GLU A 5 -17.59 -37.01 54.16
CA GLU A 5 -16.30 -36.57 53.60
C GLU A 5 -16.11 -37.07 52.16
N GLU A 6 -16.48 -38.33 51.90
CA GLU A 6 -16.33 -38.96 50.59
C GLU A 6 -17.27 -38.34 49.53
N ILE A 7 -18.49 -37.97 49.93
CA ILE A 7 -19.45 -37.27 49.07
C ILE A 7 -18.99 -35.83 48.81
N ALA A 8 -18.42 -35.15 49.81
CA ALA A 8 -17.87 -33.81 49.65
C ALA A 8 -16.67 -33.82 48.68
N PHE A 9 -15.74 -34.78 48.85
CA PHE A 9 -14.56 -34.94 48.01
C PHE A 9 -14.94 -35.24 46.54
N THR A 10 -15.90 -36.15 46.34
CA THR A 10 -16.37 -36.50 44.98
C THR A 10 -17.08 -35.33 44.30
N LYS A 11 -17.84 -34.52 45.05
CA LYS A 11 -18.47 -33.28 44.54
C LYS A 11 -17.45 -32.20 44.20
N THR A 12 -16.40 -32.06 45.00
CA THR A 12 -15.30 -31.10 44.72
C THR A 12 -14.53 -31.48 43.46
N ILE A 13 -14.23 -32.77 43.25
CA ILE A 13 -13.59 -33.25 42.02
C ILE A 13 -14.49 -33.06 40.80
N LEU A 14 -15.79 -33.32 40.92
CA LEU A 14 -16.75 -33.12 39.83
C LEU A 14 -16.90 -31.62 39.46
N MET A 15 -16.81 -30.73 40.45
CA MET A 15 -16.85 -29.28 40.27
C MET A 15 -15.56 -28.74 39.62
N LEU A 16 -14.40 -29.33 39.95
CA LEU A 16 -13.11 -29.05 39.31
C LEU A 16 -13.02 -29.58 37.87
N LEU A 17 -13.61 -30.75 37.59
CA LEU A 17 -13.68 -31.31 36.23
C LEU A 17 -14.62 -30.52 35.32
N LEU A 18 -15.70 -29.95 35.85
CA LEU A 18 -16.60 -29.08 35.07
C LEU A 18 -15.92 -27.77 34.64
N LEU A 19 -15.02 -27.22 35.46
CA LEU A 19 -14.25 -26.00 35.19
C LEU A 19 -13.19 -26.18 34.08
N LEU A 20 -12.82 -27.42 33.74
CA LEU A 20 -11.87 -27.73 32.67
C LEU A 20 -12.52 -27.89 31.28
N SER A 21 -13.85 -27.82 31.19
CA SER A 21 -14.63 -28.16 29.97
C SER A 21 -15.38 -27.01 29.29
N PHE A 22 -15.14 -25.74 29.65
CA PHE A 22 -15.70 -24.58 28.94
C PHE A 22 -14.73 -23.39 28.91
N PRO A 23 -14.50 -22.73 27.76
CA PRO A 23 -14.45 -23.28 26.40
C PRO A 23 -13.19 -22.81 25.63
N ALA A 24 -12.91 -23.50 24.53
CA ALA A 24 -12.01 -23.09 23.44
C ALA A 24 -12.53 -21.84 22.66
N PHE A 25 -13.01 -20.82 23.38
CA PHE A 25 -13.39 -19.50 22.85
C PHE A 25 -12.46 -18.43 23.43
N ALA A 26 -11.15 -18.54 23.21
CA ALA A 26 -10.21 -17.47 23.56
C ALA A 26 -9.06 -17.32 22.56
N GLN A 27 -9.24 -17.79 21.32
CA GLN A 27 -8.32 -17.52 20.21
C GLN A 27 -9.06 -17.25 18.90
N ASN A 28 -10.14 -16.48 18.96
CA ASN A 28 -10.45 -15.61 17.83
C ASN A 28 -9.74 -14.28 18.11
N ASP A 29 -8.41 -14.30 18.06
CA ASP A 29 -7.66 -13.15 17.55
C ASP A 29 -8.04 -12.98 16.07
N ARG A 30 -9.31 -12.62 15.83
CA ARG A 30 -9.62 -11.68 14.76
C ARG A 30 -9.10 -10.34 15.25
N GLY A 31 -7.79 -10.25 15.46
CA GLY A 31 -7.09 -8.99 15.45
C GLY A 31 -7.62 -8.30 14.22
N ILE A 32 -8.25 -7.15 14.41
CA ILE A 32 -8.80 -6.37 13.32
C ILE A 32 -7.66 -6.29 12.31
N LYS A 33 -7.75 -7.04 11.20
CA LYS A 33 -6.86 -6.84 10.06
C LYS A 33 -7.23 -5.43 9.62
N ARG A 34 -6.57 -4.43 10.17
CA ARG A 34 -6.61 -3.08 9.62
C ARG A 34 -6.19 -3.30 8.18
N GLN A 35 -7.14 -3.21 7.26
CA GLN A 35 -6.85 -3.34 5.86
C GLN A 35 -5.82 -2.27 5.56
N SER A 36 -4.58 -2.70 5.32
CA SER A 36 -3.45 -1.81 5.05
C SER A 36 -3.90 -0.86 3.95
N GLN A 37 -3.89 0.45 4.22
CA GLN A 37 -4.30 1.45 3.23
C GLN A 37 -3.45 1.28 1.98
N ARG A 38 -4.09 0.99 0.84
CA ARG A 38 -3.40 0.75 -0.43
C ARG A 38 -3.48 2.03 -1.26
N THR A 39 -2.34 2.67 -1.50
CA THR A 39 -2.29 3.90 -2.30
C THR A 39 -1.40 3.67 -3.51
N ALA A 40 -1.84 4.11 -4.69
CA ALA A 40 -1.04 4.06 -5.91
C ALA A 40 -0.81 5.48 -6.42
N LEU A 41 0.43 5.79 -6.79
CA LEU A 41 0.78 6.96 -7.60
C LEU A 41 1.10 6.50 -9.02
N ILE A 42 0.44 7.09 -10.01
CA ILE A 42 0.57 6.75 -11.42
C ILE A 42 0.79 8.05 -12.19
N ILE A 43 1.89 8.11 -12.94
CA ILE A 43 2.26 9.26 -13.76
C ILE A 43 2.45 8.81 -15.21
N GLY A 44 1.73 9.45 -16.14
CA GLY A 44 1.89 9.24 -17.58
C GLY A 44 2.26 10.53 -18.30
N ASN A 45 3.50 10.63 -18.77
CA ASN A 45 4.00 11.81 -19.47
C ASN A 45 4.20 11.50 -20.95
N SER A 46 3.44 12.19 -21.80
CA SER A 46 3.43 12.08 -23.26
C SER A 46 3.86 13.37 -23.95
N ALA A 47 3.45 14.52 -23.42
CA ALA A 47 3.53 15.83 -24.08
C ALA A 47 4.87 16.55 -23.89
N TYR A 48 5.99 15.85 -24.07
CA TYR A 48 7.31 16.49 -24.08
C TYR A 48 7.45 17.42 -25.27
N GLN A 49 8.08 18.59 -25.07
CA GLN A 49 8.24 19.59 -26.12
C GLN A 49 9.10 19.08 -27.30
N ALA A 50 10.19 18.37 -26.99
CA ALA A 50 11.13 17.89 -28.01
C ALA A 50 10.71 16.55 -28.65
N VAL A 51 10.47 15.53 -27.81
CA VAL A 51 10.22 14.15 -28.27
C VAL A 51 8.96 13.60 -27.59
N PRO A 52 7.76 13.89 -28.10
CA PRO A 52 6.52 13.42 -27.50
C PRO A 52 6.35 11.90 -27.65
N LEU A 53 5.66 11.29 -26.68
CA LEU A 53 5.35 9.85 -26.66
C LEU A 53 3.85 9.61 -26.82
N LYS A 54 3.46 8.65 -27.66
CA LYS A 54 2.05 8.42 -28.01
C LYS A 54 1.21 7.76 -26.90
N ASN A 55 1.82 6.85 -26.13
CA ASN A 55 1.08 5.90 -25.28
C ASN A 55 1.08 6.20 -23.77
N PRO A 56 2.05 6.89 -23.15
CA PRO A 56 2.13 6.97 -21.68
C PRO A 56 0.87 7.44 -20.95
N VAL A 57 0.11 8.36 -21.53
CA VAL A 57 -1.19 8.78 -20.98
C VAL A 57 -2.21 7.64 -20.96
N ASN A 58 -2.29 6.86 -22.03
CA ASN A 58 -3.19 5.70 -22.13
C ASN A 58 -2.73 4.60 -21.17
N ASP A 59 -1.43 4.30 -21.13
CA ASP A 59 -0.87 3.29 -20.23
C ASP A 59 -1.15 3.65 -18.75
N ALA A 60 -1.06 4.93 -18.40
CA ALA A 60 -1.40 5.42 -17.07
C ALA A 60 -2.90 5.30 -16.75
N ASP A 61 -3.79 5.51 -17.73
CA ASP A 61 -5.23 5.29 -17.56
C ASP A 61 -5.56 3.81 -17.31
N ASP A 62 -4.97 2.90 -18.09
CA ASP A 62 -5.19 1.46 -17.98
C ASP A 62 -4.70 0.93 -16.62
N MET A 63 -3.52 1.37 -16.18
CA MET A 63 -2.99 1.05 -14.86
C MET A 63 -3.85 1.64 -13.74
N ALA A 64 -4.35 2.86 -13.90
CA ALA A 64 -5.23 3.48 -12.92
C ALA A 64 -6.56 2.73 -12.78
N ALA A 65 -7.17 2.32 -13.89
CA ALA A 65 -8.39 1.52 -13.89
C ALA A 65 -8.16 0.16 -13.21
N THR A 66 -7.07 -0.52 -13.57
CA THR A 66 -6.71 -1.82 -12.99
C THR A 66 -6.51 -1.74 -11.48
N LEU A 67 -5.73 -0.76 -11.00
CA LEU A 67 -5.42 -0.64 -9.57
C LEU A 67 -6.62 -0.16 -8.75
N LYS A 68 -7.49 0.68 -9.31
CA LYS A 68 -8.79 1.01 -8.69
C LYS A 68 -9.62 -0.25 -8.46
N ASN A 69 -9.71 -1.13 -9.47
CA ASN A 69 -10.45 -2.39 -9.36
C ASN A 69 -9.84 -3.35 -8.31
N LEU A 70 -8.54 -3.25 -8.05
CA LEU A 70 -7.83 -4.00 -7.01
C LEU A 70 -7.88 -3.34 -5.62
N GLY A 71 -8.66 -2.28 -5.46
CA GLY A 71 -8.89 -1.60 -4.19
C GLY A 71 -7.80 -0.61 -3.77
N PHE A 72 -7.00 -0.10 -4.70
CA PHE A 72 -6.08 1.00 -4.43
C PHE A 72 -6.79 2.35 -4.48
N LYS A 73 -6.43 3.25 -3.56
CA LYS A 73 -6.62 4.70 -3.71
C LYS A 73 -5.62 5.22 -4.74
N VAL A 74 -6.08 5.53 -5.95
CA VAL A 74 -5.20 5.96 -7.05
C VAL A 74 -5.06 7.48 -7.12
N ILE A 75 -3.82 7.95 -7.17
CA ILE A 75 -3.38 9.31 -7.50
C ILE A 75 -2.86 9.26 -8.93
N LEU A 76 -3.68 9.66 -9.90
CA LEU A 76 -3.30 9.71 -11.31
C LEU A 76 -2.87 11.13 -11.68
N ARG A 77 -1.76 11.23 -12.41
CA ARG A 77 -1.25 12.46 -13.02
C ARG A 77 -0.83 12.19 -14.46
N LYS A 78 -0.98 13.19 -15.31
CA LYS A 78 -0.66 13.12 -16.73
C LYS A 78 0.04 14.40 -17.15
N ASN A 79 1.06 14.26 -18.00
CA ASN A 79 1.79 15.39 -18.57
C ASN A 79 2.18 16.44 -17.51
N VAL A 80 2.87 16.01 -16.46
CA VAL A 80 3.24 16.87 -15.34
C VAL A 80 4.59 17.53 -15.54
N ASP A 81 4.66 18.81 -15.19
CA ASP A 81 5.90 19.56 -15.05
C ASP A 81 6.69 19.12 -13.79
N GLN A 82 7.93 19.59 -13.67
CA GLN A 82 8.83 19.21 -12.57
C GLN A 82 8.21 19.49 -11.21
N ARG A 83 7.67 20.70 -11.02
CA ARG A 83 7.07 21.13 -9.75
C ARG A 83 5.89 20.26 -9.35
N THR A 84 4.98 19.99 -10.28
CA THR A 84 3.80 19.16 -10.05
C THR A 84 4.18 17.72 -9.76
N MET A 85 5.23 17.21 -10.43
CA MET A 85 5.77 15.88 -10.18
C MET A 85 6.32 15.74 -8.75
N GLU A 86 7.18 16.67 -8.32
CA GLU A 86 7.73 16.72 -6.96
C GLU A 86 6.62 16.84 -5.90
N ASP A 87 5.66 17.76 -6.11
CA ASP A 87 4.54 17.96 -5.20
C ASP A 87 3.68 16.70 -5.07
N THR A 88 3.44 16.01 -6.18
CA THR A 88 2.66 14.77 -6.21
C THR A 88 3.40 13.63 -5.50
N ILE A 89 4.71 13.48 -5.71
CA ILE A 89 5.54 12.47 -5.03
C ILE A 89 5.54 12.73 -3.51
N ARG A 90 5.73 13.99 -3.09
CA ARG A 90 5.63 14.38 -1.67
C ARG A 90 4.25 14.08 -1.10
N TYR A 91 3.18 14.39 -1.84
CA TYR A 91 1.81 14.08 -1.43
C TYR A 91 1.61 12.57 -1.26
N PHE A 92 2.05 11.77 -2.24
CA PHE A 92 2.00 10.31 -2.18
C PHE A 92 2.72 9.76 -0.96
N GLY A 93 3.95 10.22 -0.68
CA GLY A 93 4.69 9.83 0.52
C GLY A 93 3.95 10.13 1.83
N ARG A 94 3.22 11.25 1.91
CA ARG A 94 2.37 11.56 3.08
C ARG A 94 1.18 10.61 3.23
N GLN A 95 0.67 10.03 2.14
CA GLN A 95 -0.44 9.07 2.17
C GLN A 95 0.00 7.66 2.62
N LEU A 96 1.31 7.36 2.63
CA LEU A 96 1.85 6.04 2.98
C LEU A 96 2.10 5.83 4.48
N LYS A 97 1.69 6.77 5.34
CA LYS A 97 1.80 6.62 6.80
C LYS A 97 0.87 5.49 7.29
N ASP A 98 1.24 4.84 8.40
CA ASP A 98 0.47 3.79 9.10
C ASP A 98 0.36 2.41 8.43
N ASN A 99 1.49 1.74 8.12
CA ASN A 99 1.55 0.36 7.60
C ASN A 99 0.76 0.14 6.28
N GLY A 100 0.67 1.17 5.43
CA GLY A 100 0.03 1.10 4.12
C GLY A 100 0.91 0.46 3.03
N VAL A 101 0.27 -0.01 1.97
CA VAL A 101 0.95 -0.49 0.75
C VAL A 101 1.00 0.64 -0.27
N GLY A 102 2.20 0.98 -0.74
CA GLY A 102 2.41 1.94 -1.81
C GLY A 102 2.72 1.26 -3.14
N PHE A 103 2.05 1.69 -4.21
CA PHE A 103 2.39 1.31 -5.58
C PHE A 103 2.77 2.57 -6.37
N PHE A 104 3.87 2.52 -7.11
CA PHE A 104 4.30 3.61 -7.98
C PHE A 104 4.46 3.11 -9.41
N TYR A 105 3.90 3.85 -10.36
CA TYR A 105 4.03 3.59 -11.79
C TYR A 105 4.33 4.88 -12.55
N PHE A 106 5.28 4.80 -13.46
CA PHE A 106 5.65 5.88 -14.35
C PHE A 106 5.73 5.35 -15.78
N ALA A 107 5.07 6.05 -16.70
CA ALA A 107 5.25 5.89 -18.13
C ALA A 107 5.70 7.24 -18.71
N GLY A 108 6.80 7.26 -19.44
CA GLY A 108 7.43 8.49 -19.94
C GLY A 108 8.90 8.29 -20.29
N HIS A 109 9.60 9.39 -20.58
CA HIS A 109 11.05 9.38 -20.72
C HIS A 109 11.71 9.26 -19.35
N GLY A 110 12.77 8.47 -19.31
CA GLY A 110 13.69 8.41 -18.19
C GLY A 110 15.10 8.32 -18.73
N ILE A 111 16.06 8.79 -17.93
CA ILE A 111 17.48 8.70 -18.25
C ILE A 111 18.23 8.08 -17.08
N GLN A 112 19.44 7.60 -17.36
CA GLN A 112 20.32 7.05 -16.33
C GLN A 112 21.63 7.82 -16.34
N VAL A 113 22.02 8.35 -15.19
CA VAL A 113 23.31 9.03 -14.97
C VAL A 113 23.98 8.44 -13.74
N GLU A 114 25.22 8.00 -13.87
CA GLU A 114 25.99 7.35 -12.79
C GLU A 114 25.24 6.19 -12.09
N GLY A 115 24.45 5.42 -12.85
CA GLY A 115 23.66 4.32 -12.32
C GLY A 115 22.40 4.75 -11.54
N ARG A 116 22.06 6.04 -11.52
CA ARG A 116 20.80 6.56 -10.96
C ARG A 116 19.79 6.81 -12.08
N ASN A 117 18.55 6.35 -11.87
CA ASN A 117 17.46 6.56 -12.81
C ASN A 117 16.71 7.84 -12.48
N TYR A 118 16.51 8.68 -13.49
CA TYR A 118 15.77 9.93 -13.41
C TYR A 118 14.53 9.84 -14.29
N LEU A 119 13.41 10.30 -13.77
CA LEU A 119 12.13 10.34 -14.46
C LEU A 119 11.92 11.76 -14.98
N MET A 120 11.65 11.92 -16.27
CA MET A 120 11.56 13.24 -16.86
C MET A 120 10.16 13.86 -16.74
N PRO A 121 10.02 15.08 -16.23
CA PRO A 121 8.83 15.88 -16.41
C PRO A 121 8.71 16.41 -17.85
N ILE A 122 7.52 16.88 -18.25
CA ILE A 122 7.28 17.30 -19.64
C ILE A 122 8.01 18.60 -20.04
N ASP A 123 8.43 19.38 -19.05
CA ASP A 123 9.16 20.64 -19.18
C ASP A 123 10.66 20.48 -18.92
N ALA A 124 11.16 19.23 -18.80
CA ALA A 124 12.58 18.97 -18.66
C ALA A 124 13.37 19.52 -19.86
N ASN A 125 14.31 20.41 -19.58
CA ASN A 125 15.28 20.90 -20.53
C ASN A 125 16.62 20.22 -20.22
N ILE A 126 16.96 19.16 -20.96
CA ILE A 126 18.25 18.47 -20.80
C ILE A 126 19.24 19.10 -21.76
N GLU A 127 20.03 20.04 -21.28
CA GLU A 127 21.14 20.63 -22.04
C GLU A 127 22.47 19.91 -21.74
N SER A 128 22.60 19.24 -20.59
CA SER A 128 23.79 18.51 -20.14
C SER A 128 23.51 17.40 -19.11
N GLU A 129 24.45 16.46 -18.94
CA GLU A 129 24.41 15.45 -17.85
C GLU A 129 24.40 16.06 -16.44
N SER A 130 24.82 17.32 -16.29
CA SER A 130 24.76 18.05 -15.01
C SER A 130 23.37 18.61 -14.68
N ASP A 131 22.41 18.57 -15.61
CA ASP A 131 21.06 19.10 -15.42
C ASP A 131 20.08 18.09 -14.79
N VAL A 132 20.59 16.92 -14.39
CA VAL A 132 19.84 15.81 -13.77
C VAL A 132 20.27 15.47 -12.35
#